data_AF-A0A7Y1SMJ6-F1
#
_entry.id   AF-A0A7Y1SMJ6-F1
#
_cell.length_a   1.000
_cell.length_b   1.000
_cell.length_c   1.000
_cell.angle_alpha   90.00
_cell.angle_beta   90.00
_cell.angle_gamma   90.00
#
_symmetry.space_group_name_H-M   'P 1'
#
loop_
_entity.id
_entity.type
_entity.pdbx_description
1 polymer ?
#
loop_
_entity_poly.entity_id
_entity_poly.type
_entity_poly.pdbx_seq_one_letter_code
_entity_poly.pdbx_strand_id
1 'polypeptide(L)'
;MKLTLKTLLIGALASVSANSWSDDNIAACEIVVQQPVTSKTELSETEAEDAPLIATFIPAEEFVYSVFDGKNGHLTEVNGHPIQALMCQRRYLVPTEFDLRLIQTRVPLYLSQDFDSSESDLMAVFYKDDEYHYQYSGKELNDDNLEILKTIMKYLNTEKDK
;
A
#
# COMPACT_ATOMS: atom_id res chain seq x y z
N MET A 1 36.85 55.78 -25.38
CA MET A 1 36.89 56.32 -24.01
C MET A 1 35.51 56.19 -23.39
N LYS A 2 35.40 55.45 -22.26
CA LYS A 2 34.26 55.26 -21.33
C LYS A 2 33.06 54.42 -21.86
N LEU A 3 32.92 53.14 -21.47
CA LEU A 3 32.17 52.59 -20.30
C LEU A 3 30.74 53.18 -20.21
N THR A 4 29.62 52.46 -20.12
CA THR A 4 29.29 51.15 -19.50
C THR A 4 27.79 50.92 -19.69
N LEU A 5 27.32 49.69 -19.88
CA LEU A 5 26.28 49.10 -19.02
C LEU A 5 26.14 47.61 -19.31
N LYS A 6 26.53 46.78 -18.34
CA LYS A 6 26.24 45.35 -18.31
C LYS A 6 24.74 45.17 -18.07
N THR A 7 24.06 44.45 -18.95
CA THR A 7 22.77 43.85 -18.61
C THR A 7 22.91 42.35 -18.73
N LEU A 8 23.28 41.74 -17.61
CA LEU A 8 23.29 40.30 -17.41
C LEU A 8 21.83 39.88 -17.19
N LEU A 9 21.13 39.42 -18.23
CA LEU A 9 19.86 38.73 -18.06
C LEU A 9 20.16 37.34 -17.49
N ILE A 10 20.15 37.24 -16.16
CA ILE A 10 20.01 35.96 -15.46
C ILE A 10 18.55 35.55 -15.65
N GLY A 11 18.31 34.73 -16.68
CA GLY A 11 17.02 34.07 -16.86
C GLY A 11 16.80 33.14 -15.66
N ALA A 12 15.87 33.53 -14.78
CA ALA A 12 15.43 32.73 -13.67
C ALA A 12 14.96 31.37 -14.19
N LEU A 13 15.74 30.33 -13.90
CA LEU A 13 15.24 28.96 -13.89
C LEU A 13 14.18 28.92 -12.80
N ALA A 14 12.92 29.16 -13.19
CA ALA A 14 11.79 28.74 -12.39
C ALA A 14 11.87 27.21 -12.34
N SER A 15 12.56 26.72 -11.31
CA SER A 15 12.35 25.38 -10.80
C SER A 15 10.89 25.31 -10.39
N VAL A 16 10.04 24.91 -11.34
CA VAL A 16 8.78 24.25 -11.05
C VAL A 16 9.16 23.07 -10.16
N SER A 17 9.08 23.30 -8.85
CA SER A 17 8.99 22.24 -7.87
C SER A 17 7.81 21.39 -8.31
N ALA A 18 8.10 20.28 -8.99
CA ALA A 18 7.14 19.24 -9.20
C ALA A 18 6.53 18.97 -7.82
N ASN A 19 5.24 19.24 -7.68
CA ASN A 19 4.52 18.86 -6.47
C ASN A 19 4.76 17.36 -6.32
N SER A 20 5.46 16.98 -5.26
CA SER A 20 5.93 15.63 -4.98
C SER A 20 4.79 14.74 -4.52
N TRP A 21 3.78 14.55 -5.38
CA TRP A 21 2.76 13.50 -5.24
C TRP A 21 3.35 12.11 -5.56
N SER A 22 4.68 11.97 -5.50
CA SER A 22 5.43 10.72 -5.66
C SER A 22 6.11 10.25 -4.37
N ASP A 23 5.79 10.84 -3.21
CA ASP A 23 6.23 10.31 -1.90
C ASP A 23 5.40 9.09 -1.47
N ASP A 24 4.28 8.81 -2.15
CA ASP A 24 3.50 7.57 -2.02
C ASP A 24 4.01 6.52 -3.02
N ASN A 25 5.31 6.18 -2.90
CA ASN A 25 5.95 5.22 -3.78
C ASN A 25 5.47 3.81 -3.47
N ILE A 26 4.85 3.16 -4.45
CA ILE A 26 4.62 1.70 -4.50
C ILE A 26 5.93 0.91 -4.21
N ALA A 27 7.09 1.50 -4.50
CA ALA A 27 8.41 0.92 -4.24
C ALA A 27 8.71 0.67 -2.74
N ALA A 28 7.84 1.11 -1.83
CA ALA A 28 7.93 0.82 -0.39
C ALA A 28 6.80 -0.12 0.08
N CYS A 29 6.23 -0.91 -0.83
CA CYS A 29 5.24 -1.91 -0.52
C CYS A 29 5.80 -3.33 -0.61
N GLU A 30 5.40 -4.18 0.34
CA GLU A 30 5.69 -5.60 0.40
C GLU A 30 4.39 -6.39 0.51
N ILE A 31 4.30 -7.51 -0.18
CA ILE A 31 3.29 -8.52 0.08
C ILE A 31 3.78 -9.47 1.16
N VAL A 32 2.85 -9.92 2.00
CA VAL A 32 3.13 -10.92 3.04
C VAL A 32 2.64 -12.27 2.56
N VAL A 33 3.52 -13.26 2.60
CA VAL A 33 3.20 -14.65 2.31
C VAL A 33 3.65 -15.50 3.48
N GLN A 34 2.81 -16.45 3.91
CA GLN A 34 3.15 -17.37 4.98
C GLN A 34 3.51 -18.74 4.40
N GLN A 35 4.66 -19.25 4.80
CA GLN A 35 5.18 -20.54 4.34
C GLN A 35 5.48 -21.43 5.56
N PRO A 36 5.24 -22.75 5.47
CA PRO A 36 5.61 -23.66 6.53
C PRO A 36 7.14 -23.78 6.64
N VAL A 37 7.65 -23.73 7.86
CA VAL A 37 9.06 -23.99 8.17
C VAL A 37 9.24 -25.50 8.25
N THR A 38 9.67 -26.10 7.15
CA THR A 38 9.88 -27.54 7.05
C THR A 38 11.18 -27.88 6.33
N SER A 39 11.82 -28.97 6.75
CA SER A 39 12.94 -29.60 6.03
C SER A 39 12.49 -30.64 5.01
N LYS A 40 11.19 -30.94 4.97
CA LYS A 40 10.57 -31.87 4.01
C LYS A 40 10.04 -31.10 2.80
N THR A 41 10.31 -31.60 1.61
CA THR A 41 9.86 -31.04 0.33
C THR A 41 8.34 -31.13 0.13
N GLU A 42 7.68 -32.08 0.80
CA GLU A 42 6.22 -32.26 0.78
C GLU A 42 5.72 -32.57 2.18
N LEU A 43 4.67 -31.87 2.60
CA LEU A 43 3.92 -32.13 3.84
C LEU A 43 2.58 -32.75 3.46
N SER A 44 2.11 -33.72 4.26
CA SER A 44 0.70 -34.10 4.21
C SER A 44 -0.19 -32.93 4.66
N GLU A 45 -1.46 -32.87 4.23
CA GLU A 45 -2.39 -31.78 4.60
C GLU A 45 -2.45 -31.57 6.13
N THR A 46 -2.47 -32.65 6.90
CA THR A 46 -2.45 -32.60 8.37
C THR A 46 -1.14 -32.08 8.95
N GLU A 47 0.00 -32.37 8.32
CA GLU A 47 1.29 -31.83 8.77
C GLU A 47 1.46 -30.35 8.36
N ALA A 48 0.77 -29.89 7.32
CA ALA A 48 0.82 -28.50 6.87
C ALA A 48 0.04 -27.56 7.80
N GLU A 49 -1.08 -28.02 8.37
CA GLU A 49 -1.89 -27.22 9.31
C GLU A 49 -1.17 -26.95 10.63
N ASP A 50 -0.41 -27.92 11.16
CA ASP A 50 0.30 -27.80 12.43
C ASP A 50 1.74 -27.27 12.27
N ALA A 51 2.19 -27.02 11.03
CA ALA A 51 3.55 -26.56 10.79
C ALA A 51 3.74 -25.12 11.29
N PRO A 52 4.88 -24.81 11.96
CA PRO A 52 5.21 -23.43 12.26
C PRO A 52 5.34 -22.64 10.94
N LEU A 53 4.67 -21.49 10.87
CA LEU A 53 4.69 -20.64 9.69
C LEU A 53 5.73 -19.52 9.84
N ILE A 54 6.43 -19.19 8.76
CA ILE A 54 7.25 -17.99 8.65
C ILE A 54 6.56 -17.01 7.70
N ALA A 55 6.44 -15.76 8.13
CA ALA A 55 6.05 -14.66 7.27
C ALA A 55 7.25 -14.22 6.43
N THR A 56 7.07 -14.21 5.11
CA THR A 56 8.03 -13.68 4.16
C THR A 56 7.46 -12.41 3.55
N PHE A 57 8.26 -11.35 3.58
CA PHE A 57 7.95 -10.06 2.99
C PHE A 57 8.63 -10.00 1.62
N ILE A 58 7.83 -9.85 0.57
CA ILE A 58 8.30 -9.88 -0.82
C ILE A 58 7.95 -8.54 -1.44
N PRO A 59 8.84 -7.90 -2.21
CA PRO A 59 8.53 -6.68 -2.94
C PRO A 59 7.23 -6.81 -3.76
N ALA A 60 6.34 -5.83 -3.64
CA ALA A 60 4.97 -5.93 -4.13
C ALA A 60 4.80 -5.56 -5.62
N GLU A 61 5.87 -5.29 -6.38
CA GLU A 61 5.77 -4.74 -7.74
C GLU A 61 4.98 -5.64 -8.69
N GLU A 62 5.18 -6.96 -8.61
CA GLU A 62 4.44 -7.91 -9.45
C GLU A 62 2.95 -7.96 -9.09
N PHE A 63 2.63 -7.96 -7.79
CA PHE A 63 1.26 -7.89 -7.32
C PHE A 63 0.59 -6.60 -7.78
N VAL A 64 1.22 -5.45 -7.54
CA VAL A 64 0.67 -4.14 -7.92
C VAL A 64 0.52 -4.06 -9.44
N TYR A 65 1.52 -4.46 -10.22
CA TYR A 65 1.41 -4.52 -11.68
C TYR A 65 0.21 -5.37 -12.12
N SER A 66 0.02 -6.55 -11.53
CA SER A 66 -1.11 -7.43 -11.87
C SER A 66 -2.49 -6.80 -11.61
N VAL A 67 -2.60 -5.89 -10.64
CA VAL A 67 -3.84 -5.14 -10.39
C VAL A 67 -4.06 -4.09 -11.48
N PHE A 68 -2.99 -3.47 -12.00
CA PHE A 68 -3.07 -2.34 -12.94
C PHE A 68 -2.83 -2.69 -14.42
N ASP A 69 -2.57 -3.94 -14.77
CA ASP A 69 -2.24 -4.35 -16.15
C ASP A 69 -3.43 -4.40 -17.13
N GLY A 70 -4.64 -4.12 -16.64
CA GLY A 70 -5.88 -4.08 -17.43
C GLY A 70 -6.46 -5.46 -17.78
N LYS A 71 -5.87 -6.55 -17.28
CA LYS A 71 -6.46 -7.89 -17.39
C LYS A 71 -7.48 -8.13 -16.30
N ASN A 72 -8.35 -9.12 -16.51
CA ASN A 72 -9.28 -9.58 -15.50
C ASN A 72 -8.53 -10.38 -14.43
N GLY A 73 -8.72 -10.02 -13.16
CA GLY A 73 -8.07 -10.65 -12.02
C GLY A 73 -6.80 -9.93 -11.57
N HIS A 74 -6.08 -10.55 -10.64
CA HIS A 74 -4.79 -10.10 -10.12
C HIS A 74 -4.01 -11.31 -9.59
N LEU A 75 -2.74 -11.11 -9.23
CA LEU A 75 -1.93 -12.11 -8.55
C LEU A 75 -2.52 -12.39 -7.16
N THR A 76 -2.79 -13.66 -6.86
CA THR A 76 -3.36 -14.10 -5.57
C THR A 76 -2.38 -14.91 -4.72
N GLU A 77 -1.31 -15.41 -5.32
CA GLU A 77 -0.33 -16.29 -4.68
C GLU A 77 1.07 -16.06 -5.24
N VAL A 78 2.08 -16.37 -4.43
CA VAL A 78 3.49 -16.42 -4.84
C VAL A 78 4.04 -17.78 -4.43
N ASN A 79 4.64 -18.51 -5.38
CA ASN A 79 5.15 -19.87 -5.16
C ASN A 79 4.10 -20.83 -4.56
N GLY A 80 2.84 -20.72 -4.99
CA GLY A 80 1.73 -21.56 -4.51
C GLY A 80 1.22 -21.22 -3.10
N HIS A 81 1.66 -20.10 -2.53
CA HIS A 81 1.20 -19.63 -1.23
C HIS A 81 0.37 -18.34 -1.37
N PRO A 82 -0.83 -18.27 -0.76
CA PRO A 82 -1.68 -17.09 -0.89
C PRO A 82 -1.05 -15.83 -0.29
N ILE A 83 -1.27 -14.70 -0.96
CA ILE A 83 -0.91 -13.38 -0.46
C ILE A 83 -1.85 -13.03 0.71
N GLN A 84 -1.27 -12.81 1.89
CA GLN A 84 -2.01 -12.58 3.14
C GLN A 84 -2.26 -11.10 3.41
N ALA A 85 -1.38 -10.22 2.92
CA ALA A 85 -1.48 -8.78 3.14
C ALA A 85 -0.63 -8.02 2.12
N LEU A 86 -0.96 -6.75 1.93
CA LEU A 86 -0.12 -5.74 1.30
C LEU A 86 0.26 -4.72 2.39
N MET A 87 1.54 -4.55 2.66
CA MET A 87 2.08 -3.63 3.65
C MET A 87 2.87 -2.55 2.93
N CYS A 88 2.51 -1.28 3.11
CA CYS A 88 3.16 -0.16 2.43
C CYS A 88 3.67 0.86 3.45
N GLN A 89 4.93 1.23 3.34
CA GLN A 89 5.50 2.30 4.13
C GLN A 89 5.18 3.66 3.47
N ARG A 90 4.37 4.50 4.12
CA ARG A 90 3.91 5.79 3.60
C ARG A 90 3.86 6.85 4.69
N ARG A 91 4.12 8.10 4.30
CA ARG A 91 3.97 9.25 5.22
C ARG A 91 2.50 9.49 5.58
N TYR A 92 1.61 9.37 4.60
CA TYR A 92 0.17 9.60 4.74
C TYR A 92 -0.57 8.26 4.78
N LEU A 93 -1.38 8.06 5.82
CA LEU A 93 -2.03 6.76 6.07
C LEU A 93 -3.50 6.71 5.69
N VAL A 94 -4.08 7.82 5.22
CA VAL A 94 -5.41 7.80 4.63
C VAL A 94 -5.26 7.24 3.21
N PRO A 95 -5.99 6.15 2.84
CA PRO A 95 -5.96 5.64 1.49
C PRO A 95 -6.32 6.71 0.45
N THR A 96 -5.80 6.54 -0.75
CA THR A 96 -5.99 7.41 -1.91
C THR A 96 -6.82 6.68 -2.97
N GLU A 97 -7.16 7.38 -4.05
CA GLU A 97 -7.85 6.77 -5.19
C GLU A 97 -7.08 5.59 -5.78
N PHE A 98 -5.74 5.67 -5.80
CA PHE A 98 -4.88 4.58 -6.26
C PHE A 98 -5.08 3.31 -5.43
N ASP A 99 -5.19 3.45 -4.11
CA ASP A 99 -5.34 2.33 -3.18
C ASP A 99 -6.67 1.60 -3.35
N LEU A 100 -7.69 2.23 -3.93
CA LEU A 100 -9.01 1.62 -4.10
C LEU A 100 -8.95 0.32 -4.90
N ARG A 101 -8.18 0.29 -6.00
CA ARG A 101 -8.04 -0.92 -6.82
C ARG A 101 -7.28 -2.02 -6.09
N LEU A 102 -6.33 -1.65 -5.22
CA LEU A 102 -5.61 -2.59 -4.36
C LEU A 102 -6.54 -3.15 -3.28
N ILE A 103 -7.32 -2.30 -2.59
CA ILE A 103 -8.29 -2.73 -1.57
C ILE A 103 -9.37 -3.63 -2.17
N GLN A 104 -9.79 -3.37 -3.41
CA GLN A 104 -10.79 -4.17 -4.12
C GLN A 104 -10.34 -5.60 -4.42
N THR A 105 -9.02 -5.90 -4.38
CA THR A 105 -8.50 -7.27 -4.46
C THR A 105 -8.87 -8.13 -3.24
N ARG A 106 -9.36 -7.51 -2.16
CA ARG A 106 -9.64 -8.12 -0.86
C ARG A 106 -8.40 -8.63 -0.12
N VAL A 107 -7.20 -8.40 -0.64
CA VAL A 107 -5.96 -8.48 0.14
C VAL A 107 -5.96 -7.34 1.15
N PRO A 108 -5.83 -7.60 2.46
CA PRO A 108 -5.75 -6.56 3.48
C PRO A 108 -4.61 -5.57 3.20
N LEU A 109 -4.92 -4.27 3.24
CA LEU A 109 -3.94 -3.19 3.07
C LEU A 109 -3.54 -2.64 4.43
N TYR A 110 -2.24 -2.58 4.69
CA TYR A 110 -1.65 -1.94 5.87
C TYR A 110 -0.75 -0.79 5.44
N LEU A 111 -0.94 0.39 6.03
CA LEU A 111 -0.13 1.58 5.81
C LEU A 111 0.49 2.03 7.12
N SER A 112 1.81 2.21 7.17
CA SER A 112 2.53 2.75 8.33
C SER A 112 3.66 3.66 7.88
N GLN A 113 4.11 4.61 8.70
CA GLN A 113 5.35 5.35 8.41
C GLN A 113 6.60 4.49 8.63
N ASP A 114 6.52 3.50 9.52
CA ASP A 114 7.60 2.60 9.89
C ASP A 114 7.02 1.43 10.68
N PHE A 115 7.07 0.22 10.12
CA PHE A 115 6.53 -1.00 10.75
C PHE A 115 7.43 -1.56 11.87
N ASP A 116 8.69 -1.14 11.95
CA ASP A 116 9.63 -1.58 12.98
C ASP A 116 9.54 -0.72 14.27
N SER A 117 8.76 0.37 14.22
CA SER A 117 8.57 1.30 15.33
C SER A 117 7.21 1.10 16.00
N SER A 118 7.22 0.92 17.33
CA SER A 118 6.01 0.83 18.15
C SER A 118 5.22 2.14 18.27
N GLU A 119 5.85 3.26 17.93
CA GLU A 119 5.27 4.60 18.04
C GLU A 119 4.70 5.11 16.70
N SER A 120 4.81 4.32 15.64
CA SER A 120 4.30 4.69 14.32
C SER A 120 2.79 4.55 14.24
N ASP A 121 2.18 5.46 13.50
CA ASP A 121 0.76 5.34 13.19
C ASP A 121 0.56 4.19 12.18
N LEU A 122 -0.58 3.51 12.26
CA LEU A 122 -0.94 2.37 11.43
C LEU A 122 -2.39 2.48 10.98
N MET A 123 -2.61 2.38 9.67
CA MET A 123 -3.92 2.16 9.06
C MET A 123 -4.00 0.73 8.55
N ALA A 124 -5.10 0.04 8.82
CA ALA A 124 -5.46 -1.23 8.20
C ALA A 124 -6.82 -1.10 7.51
N VAL A 125 -6.94 -1.57 6.27
CA VAL A 125 -8.20 -1.69 5.53
C VAL A 125 -8.37 -3.13 5.08
N PHE A 126 -9.51 -3.74 5.40
CA PHE A 126 -9.74 -5.16 5.15
C PHE A 126 -11.22 -5.44 4.88
N TYR A 127 -11.49 -6.53 4.16
CA TYR A 127 -12.85 -6.99 3.89
C TYR A 127 -13.22 -8.11 4.86
N LYS A 128 -14.36 -7.98 5.54
CA LYS A 128 -14.88 -8.98 6.49
C LYS A 128 -16.40 -8.82 6.64
N ASP A 129 -17.10 -9.95 6.80
CA ASP A 129 -18.55 -9.98 7.03
C ASP A 129 -19.34 -9.19 5.96
N ASP A 130 -18.94 -9.39 4.70
CA ASP A 130 -19.49 -8.74 3.49
C ASP A 130 -19.36 -7.21 3.39
N GLU A 131 -18.43 -6.63 4.15
CA GLU A 131 -18.16 -5.19 4.15
C GLU A 131 -16.65 -4.89 4.29
N TYR A 132 -16.23 -3.73 3.78
CA TYR A 132 -14.92 -3.15 4.04
C TYR A 132 -14.92 -2.41 5.37
N HIS A 133 -13.92 -2.74 6.20
CA HIS A 133 -13.66 -2.14 7.50
C HIS A 133 -12.28 -1.46 7.48
N TYR A 134 -12.08 -0.55 8.43
CA TYR A 134 -10.76 -0.01 8.71
C TYR A 134 -10.46 -0.03 10.21
N GLN A 135 -9.18 -0.10 10.55
CA GLN A 135 -8.66 0.13 11.89
C GLN A 135 -7.53 1.14 11.79
N TYR A 136 -7.51 2.08 12.74
CA TYR A 136 -6.46 3.08 12.82
C TYR A 136 -5.93 3.13 14.24
N SER A 137 -4.59 3.08 14.36
CA SER A 137 -3.86 3.22 15.62
C SER A 137 -2.82 4.31 15.43
N GLY A 138 -2.80 5.31 16.30
CA GLY A 138 -1.88 6.43 16.16
C GLY A 138 -2.45 7.74 16.68
N LYS A 139 -1.80 8.84 16.29
CA LYS A 139 -2.29 10.20 16.56
C LYS A 139 -3.62 10.43 15.87
N GLU A 140 -4.54 11.11 16.55
CA GLU A 140 -5.86 11.42 16.02
C GLU A 140 -5.78 12.06 14.62
N LEU A 141 -6.54 11.51 13.68
CA LEU A 141 -6.68 12.08 12.34
C LEU A 141 -7.40 13.43 12.45
N ASN A 142 -6.92 14.43 11.72
CA ASN A 142 -7.66 15.68 11.60
C ASN A 142 -9.01 15.47 10.89
N ASP A 143 -9.90 16.45 11.03
CA ASP A 143 -11.28 16.38 10.52
C ASP A 143 -11.33 16.10 9.01
N ASP A 144 -10.47 16.76 8.22
CA ASP A 144 -10.40 16.61 6.77
C ASP A 144 -10.01 15.16 6.38
N ASN A 145 -8.98 14.62 7.01
CA ASN A 145 -8.51 13.24 6.78
C ASN A 145 -9.56 12.21 7.18
N LEU A 146 -10.27 12.46 8.29
CA LEU A 146 -11.35 11.60 8.74
C LEU A 146 -12.55 11.63 7.77
N GLU A 147 -12.89 12.80 7.21
CA GLU A 147 -13.95 12.93 6.21
C GLU A 147 -13.60 12.21 4.90
N ILE A 148 -12.36 12.34 4.44
CA ILE A 148 -11.85 11.62 3.27
C ILE A 148 -11.94 10.10 3.50
N LEU A 149 -11.45 9.62 4.64
CA LEU A 149 -11.51 8.20 5.00
C LEU A 149 -12.95 7.69 5.00
N LYS A 150 -13.87 8.40 5.64
CA LYS A 150 -15.31 8.05 5.64
C LYS A 150 -15.89 7.99 4.23
N THR A 151 -15.50 8.91 3.37
CA THR A 151 -15.95 8.94 1.97
C THR A 151 -15.46 7.72 1.20
N ILE A 152 -14.19 7.34 1.37
CA ILE A 152 -13.60 6.13 0.77
C ILE A 152 -14.32 4.88 1.26
N MET A 153 -14.51 4.73 2.58
CA MET A 153 -15.20 3.56 3.13
C MET A 153 -16.64 3.48 2.65
N LYS A 154 -17.32 4.62 2.54
CA LYS A 154 -18.67 4.67 1.96
C LYS A 154 -18.67 4.22 0.49
N TYR A 155 -17.72 4.69 -0.30
CA TYR A 155 -17.57 4.28 -1.70
C TYR A 155 -17.39 2.76 -1.82
N LEU A 156 -16.42 2.20 -1.07
CA LEU A 156 -16.12 0.76 -1.04
C LEU A 156 -17.33 -0.10 -0.62
N ASN A 157 -18.16 0.40 0.30
CA ASN A 157 -19.31 -0.34 0.81
C ASN A 157 -20.64 -0.08 0.08
N THR A 158 -20.70 0.93 -0.80
CA THR A 158 -21.91 1.24 -1.58
C THR A 158 -21.87 0.61 -2.97
N GLU A 159 -20.69 0.54 -3.60
CA GLU A 159 -20.49 -0.19 -4.85
C GLU A 159 -20.36 -1.70 -4.55
N LYS A 160 -21.46 -2.33 -4.10
CA LYS A 160 -21.55 -3.80 -4.03
C LYS A 160 -21.56 -4.34 -5.46
N ASP A 161 -20.46 -4.98 -5.86
CA ASP A 161 -20.27 -5.81 -7.05
C ASP A 161 -20.96 -5.28 -8.33
N LYS A 162 -20.23 -4.45 -9.10
CA LYS A 162 -20.41 -4.36 -10.56
C LYS A 162 -19.34 -5.16 -11.26
#